data_AF-A0A084XX53-F1
#
_entry.id   AF-A0A084XX53-F1
#
_cell.length_a   1.000
_cell.length_b   1.000
_cell.length_c   1.000
_cell.angle_alpha   90.00
_cell.angle_beta   90.00
_cell.angle_gamma   90.00
#
_symmetry.space_group_name_H-M   'P 1'
#
loop_
_entity.id
_entity.type
_entity.pdbx_description
1 polymer ?
#
loop_
_entity_poly.entity_id
_entity_poly.type
_entity_poly.pdbx_seq_one_letter_code
_entity_poly.pdbx_strand_id
1 'polypeptide(L)'
;MSTLQHTRPAPVGGSMFNATTLVCCMLIAVTATIILVRLFFGLSSTTNVNDGYSWGIWVVVDVFIGSALACGGFSMALLVYIFNKGKYHPLVRPALLGSLFGYTLAGAAITFDLGRWWNFWHIFWPGYFNVNSVMFEVAACITLYIIVMWIEFSPVFLERLGLRDARRKLEKFLFIFIALGVVLPMMHQASLGTMLVVMGGQVNPLWQTPIQPLIYLLSAIMLGYGVILFESCVAASAYRREIEVSLLNPMARVMLGIMALFLVVRFTDLVVRGVIGQAFAPTYVALTFWVENACLLGTFLLIGTTEARRNPARLFLAGIAVMLSGIMLRLNGFLIAFDTGPGWNYFPSVPELLVTIGIFAAEVFGYIYITRRFPVLPREETYAQPARS
;
A
#
# COMPACT_ATOMS: atom_id res chain seq x y z
N MET A 1 -3.46 34.97 17.32
CA MET A 1 -3.30 34.34 15.99
C MET A 1 -1.83 33.98 15.81
N SER A 2 -1.42 32.78 16.22
CA SER A 2 -0.06 32.30 16.04
C SER A 2 0.09 31.76 14.63
N THR A 3 0.85 32.45 13.80
CA THR A 3 1.34 31.94 12.51
C THR A 3 2.17 30.69 12.77
N LEU A 4 1.61 29.50 12.51
CA LEU A 4 2.38 28.27 12.39
C LEU A 4 3.35 28.46 11.21
N GLN A 5 4.60 28.83 11.51
CA GLN A 5 5.67 28.81 10.54
C GLN A 5 5.95 27.35 10.18
N HIS A 6 5.42 26.88 9.07
CA HIS A 6 5.79 25.57 8.54
C HIS A 6 7.27 25.60 8.14
N THR A 7 8.11 24.94 8.94
CA THR A 7 9.55 24.82 8.73
C THR A 7 9.85 24.16 7.38
N ARG A 8 10.77 24.74 6.60
CA ARG A 8 11.14 24.23 5.28
C ARG A 8 11.75 22.83 5.39
N PRO A 9 11.28 21.83 4.62
CA PRO A 9 11.85 20.48 4.62
C PRO A 9 13.34 20.51 4.28
N ALA A 10 14.11 19.60 4.87
CA ALA A 10 15.55 19.46 4.64
C ALA A 10 15.93 17.97 4.52
N PRO A 11 16.99 17.62 3.76
CA PRO A 11 17.47 16.24 3.69
C PRO A 11 17.98 15.79 5.06
N VAL A 12 17.80 14.51 5.39
CA VAL A 12 18.28 13.97 6.68
C VAL A 12 19.81 13.90 6.74
N GLY A 13 20.49 13.76 5.60
CA GLY A 13 21.94 13.58 5.55
C GLY A 13 22.42 12.21 6.07
N GLY A 14 23.73 11.98 6.05
CA GLY A 14 24.38 10.74 6.53
C GLY A 14 24.91 9.79 5.45
N SER A 15 25.75 8.82 5.85
CA SER A 15 26.39 7.85 4.94
C SER A 15 25.41 6.79 4.44
N MET A 16 25.43 6.52 3.12
CA MET A 16 24.66 5.45 2.48
C MET A 16 25.15 4.03 2.80
N PHE A 17 26.35 3.89 3.37
CA PHE A 17 26.90 2.59 3.75
C PHE A 17 26.53 2.27 5.20
N ASN A 18 25.42 1.55 5.39
CA ASN A 18 25.05 0.93 6.66
C ASN A 18 24.65 -0.53 6.44
N ALA A 19 24.56 -1.32 7.52
CA ALA A 19 24.23 -2.74 7.41
C ALA A 19 22.88 -2.95 6.70
N THR A 20 21.90 -2.10 6.96
CA THR A 20 20.57 -2.15 6.33
C THR A 20 20.62 -1.97 4.82
N THR A 21 21.36 -0.98 4.31
CA THR A 21 21.47 -0.74 2.87
C THR A 21 22.27 -1.84 2.18
N LEU A 22 23.29 -2.41 2.83
CA LEU A 22 24.03 -3.56 2.30
C LEU A 22 23.15 -4.80 2.16
N VAL A 23 22.36 -5.12 3.19
CA VAL A 23 21.39 -6.23 3.13
C VAL A 23 20.35 -5.98 2.03
N CYS A 24 19.82 -4.77 1.93
CA CYS A 24 18.88 -4.44 0.85
C CYS A 24 19.51 -4.60 -0.52
N CYS A 25 20.72 -4.08 -0.75
CA CYS A 25 21.45 -4.24 -2.02
C CYS A 25 21.68 -5.72 -2.38
N MET A 26 22.01 -6.56 -1.40
CA MET A 26 22.15 -8.00 -1.61
C MET A 26 20.84 -8.63 -2.08
N LEU A 27 19.73 -8.36 -1.39
CA LEU A 27 18.40 -8.89 -1.74
C LEU A 27 17.93 -8.39 -3.11
N ILE A 28 18.20 -7.13 -3.44
CA ILE A 28 17.92 -6.54 -4.76
C ILE A 28 18.73 -7.27 -5.85
N ALA A 29 20.02 -7.54 -5.61
CA ALA A 29 20.87 -8.25 -6.58
C ALA A 29 20.38 -9.69 -6.81
N VAL A 30 19.98 -10.40 -5.74
CA VAL A 30 19.38 -11.74 -5.84
C VAL A 30 18.08 -11.67 -6.65
N THR A 31 17.22 -10.69 -6.36
CA THR A 31 15.94 -10.50 -7.07
C THR A 31 16.15 -10.20 -8.54
N ALA A 32 17.06 -9.29 -8.87
CA ALA A 32 17.42 -8.99 -10.25
C ALA A 32 17.92 -10.23 -10.99
N THR A 33 18.70 -11.08 -10.32
CA THR A 33 19.21 -12.34 -10.90
C THR A 33 18.06 -13.31 -11.19
N ILE A 34 17.14 -13.49 -10.24
CA ILE A 34 15.96 -14.36 -10.43
C ILE A 34 15.07 -13.84 -11.56
N ILE A 35 14.82 -12.52 -11.61
CA ILE A 35 14.05 -11.89 -12.69
C ILE A 35 14.72 -12.14 -14.04
N LEU A 36 16.04 -11.97 -14.15
CA LEU A 36 16.77 -12.25 -15.38
C LEU A 36 16.63 -13.72 -15.81
N VAL A 37 16.86 -14.67 -14.89
CA VAL A 37 16.67 -16.10 -15.18
C VAL A 37 15.25 -16.35 -15.69
N ARG A 38 14.23 -15.80 -15.01
CA ARG A 38 12.84 -15.91 -15.41
C ARG A 38 12.55 -15.34 -16.79
N LEU A 39 13.16 -14.21 -17.16
CA LEU A 39 12.95 -13.57 -18.47
C LEU A 39 13.52 -14.41 -19.63
N PHE A 40 14.58 -15.19 -19.40
CA PHE A 40 15.19 -16.06 -20.41
C PHE A 40 14.63 -17.50 -20.42
N PHE A 41 14.36 -18.07 -19.25
CA PHE A 41 13.96 -19.48 -19.08
C PHE A 41 12.45 -19.66 -18.84
N GLY A 42 11.68 -18.57 -18.79
CA GLY A 42 10.22 -18.58 -18.63
C GLY A 42 9.77 -18.70 -17.17
N LEU A 43 8.44 -18.64 -16.96
CA LEU A 43 7.82 -18.65 -15.63
C LEU A 43 8.12 -19.93 -14.84
N SER A 44 8.03 -21.09 -15.48
CA SER A 44 8.25 -22.40 -14.84
C SER A 44 9.66 -22.59 -14.26
N SER A 45 10.63 -21.77 -14.66
CA SER A 45 12.00 -21.83 -14.14
C SER A 45 12.14 -21.27 -12.73
N THR A 46 11.21 -20.42 -12.29
CA THR A 46 11.29 -19.68 -11.04
C THR A 46 10.04 -19.78 -10.19
N THR A 47 8.89 -20.15 -10.76
CA THR A 47 7.61 -20.19 -10.07
C THR A 47 6.99 -21.57 -10.07
N ASN A 48 6.21 -21.89 -9.03
CA ASN A 48 5.39 -23.10 -8.96
C ASN A 48 3.94 -22.89 -9.47
N VAL A 49 3.68 -21.78 -10.18
CA VAL A 49 2.37 -21.52 -10.81
C VAL A 49 2.05 -22.59 -11.86
N ASN A 50 0.77 -22.82 -12.09
CA ASN A 50 0.26 -23.83 -13.01
C ASN A 50 -1.09 -23.38 -13.60
N ASP A 51 -1.69 -24.20 -14.45
CA ASP A 51 -2.92 -23.82 -15.16
C ASP A 51 -4.13 -23.63 -14.21
N GLY A 52 -4.11 -24.27 -13.03
CA GLY A 52 -5.09 -24.01 -11.97
C GLY A 52 -4.76 -22.73 -11.18
N TYR A 53 -3.51 -22.57 -10.77
CA TYR A 53 -3.03 -21.42 -10.00
C TYR A 53 -2.14 -20.52 -10.85
N SER A 54 -2.77 -19.67 -11.65
CA SER A 54 -2.09 -18.78 -12.58
C SER A 54 -1.34 -17.62 -11.91
N TRP A 55 -1.70 -17.31 -10.65
CA TRP A 55 -1.05 -16.27 -9.85
C TRP A 55 -0.40 -16.88 -8.62
N GLY A 56 0.91 -16.69 -8.53
CA GLY A 56 1.69 -17.07 -7.35
C GLY A 56 1.70 -15.99 -6.27
N ILE A 57 2.42 -16.28 -5.19
CA ILE A 57 2.56 -15.39 -4.03
C ILE A 57 3.16 -14.05 -4.41
N TRP A 58 4.08 -14.00 -5.38
CA TRP A 58 4.71 -12.77 -5.85
C TRP A 58 3.68 -11.77 -6.40
N VAL A 59 2.83 -12.12 -7.37
CA VAL A 59 1.70 -11.28 -7.84
C VAL A 59 0.77 -10.91 -6.68
N VAL A 60 0.39 -11.87 -5.83
CA VAL A 60 -0.55 -11.59 -4.73
C VAL A 60 0.04 -10.59 -3.73
N VAL A 61 1.32 -10.71 -3.42
CA VAL A 61 1.98 -9.84 -2.47
C VAL A 61 2.39 -8.52 -3.11
N ASP A 62 3.00 -8.50 -4.29
CA ASP A 62 3.50 -7.28 -4.92
C ASP A 62 2.37 -6.42 -5.47
N VAL A 63 1.36 -7.04 -6.09
CA VAL A 63 0.24 -6.31 -6.71
C VAL A 63 -0.88 -6.08 -5.72
N PHE A 64 -1.48 -7.14 -5.18
CA PHE A 64 -2.70 -6.98 -4.39
C PHE A 64 -2.39 -6.38 -3.03
N ILE A 65 -1.37 -6.88 -2.33
CA ILE A 65 -0.97 -6.39 -1.01
C ILE A 65 -0.13 -5.12 -1.13
N GLY A 66 0.91 -5.12 -1.97
CA GLY A 66 1.86 -4.03 -2.10
C GLY A 66 1.19 -2.73 -2.52
N SER A 67 0.34 -2.77 -3.55
CA SER A 67 -0.43 -1.57 -3.94
C SER A 67 -1.38 -1.08 -2.85
N ALA A 68 -1.91 -1.97 -2.01
CA ALA A 68 -2.78 -1.59 -0.89
C ALA A 68 -1.98 -0.99 0.27
N LEU A 69 -0.78 -1.50 0.56
CA LEU A 69 0.14 -0.90 1.52
C LEU A 69 0.59 0.48 1.04
N ALA A 70 0.79 0.64 -0.27
CA ALA A 70 1.10 1.90 -0.89
C ALA A 70 -0.08 2.90 -0.91
N CYS A 71 -1.27 2.58 -0.39
CA CYS A 71 -2.43 3.50 -0.35
C CYS A 71 -2.35 4.60 0.73
N GLY A 72 -1.24 4.71 1.47
CA GLY A 72 -1.06 5.73 2.51
C GLY A 72 -1.24 7.17 1.98
N GLY A 73 -0.56 7.54 0.91
CA GLY A 73 -0.64 8.85 0.26
C GLY A 73 -2.07 9.22 -0.17
N PHE A 74 -2.76 8.29 -0.84
CA PHE A 74 -4.17 8.46 -1.20
C PHE A 74 -5.08 8.64 0.03
N SER A 75 -4.91 7.81 1.06
CA SER A 75 -5.70 7.87 2.28
C SER A 75 -5.53 9.21 3.01
N MET A 76 -4.30 9.75 3.01
CA MET A 76 -4.03 11.08 3.55
C MET A 76 -4.55 12.20 2.67
N ALA A 77 -4.46 12.07 1.35
CA ALA A 77 -5.05 13.02 0.42
C ALA A 77 -6.57 13.11 0.63
N LEU A 78 -7.25 11.97 0.73
CA LEU A 78 -8.68 11.89 1.07
C LEU A 78 -8.99 12.59 2.41
N LEU A 79 -8.21 12.30 3.46
CA LEU A 79 -8.41 12.90 4.78
C LEU A 79 -8.18 14.43 4.77
N VAL A 80 -7.13 14.89 4.10
CA VAL A 80 -6.68 16.30 4.13
C VAL A 80 -7.54 17.17 3.24
N TYR A 81 -7.78 16.74 2.01
CA TYR A 81 -8.43 17.56 0.98
C TYR A 81 -9.96 17.47 1.03
N ILE A 82 -10.53 16.32 1.40
CA ILE A 82 -11.99 16.16 1.46
C ILE A 82 -12.52 16.37 2.89
N PHE A 83 -11.90 15.74 3.90
CA PHE A 83 -12.48 15.75 5.25
C PHE A 83 -11.98 16.87 6.18
N ASN A 84 -10.77 17.42 6.00
CA ASN A 84 -10.14 18.19 7.09
C ASN A 84 -9.43 19.51 6.73
N LYS A 85 -9.72 20.13 5.58
CA LYS A 85 -9.30 21.50 5.21
C LYS A 85 -7.83 21.85 5.57
N GLY A 86 -6.87 20.94 5.37
CA GLY A 86 -5.43 21.24 5.49
C GLY A 86 -4.70 20.91 6.81
N LYS A 87 -5.35 20.38 7.86
CA LYS A 87 -4.69 20.16 9.17
C LYS A 87 -3.56 19.10 9.17
N TYR A 88 -3.59 18.11 8.27
CA TYR A 88 -2.55 17.06 8.20
C TYR A 88 -1.56 17.24 7.04
N HIS A 89 -1.45 18.46 6.49
CA HIS A 89 -0.53 18.78 5.39
C HIS A 89 0.94 18.33 5.62
N PRO A 90 1.48 18.31 6.85
CA PRO A 90 2.85 17.81 7.08
C PRO A 90 3.05 16.33 6.76
N LEU A 91 2.02 15.50 6.94
CA LEU A 91 2.07 14.05 6.71
C LEU A 91 1.86 13.67 5.24
N VAL A 92 1.35 14.59 4.41
CA VAL A 92 1.04 14.32 3.00
C VAL A 92 2.31 14.01 2.20
N ARG A 93 3.40 14.76 2.39
CA ARG A 93 4.62 14.57 1.59
C ARG A 93 5.34 13.24 1.87
N PRO A 94 5.54 12.81 3.13
CA PRO A 94 6.08 11.49 3.42
C PRO A 94 5.16 10.36 2.93
N ALA A 95 3.84 10.48 3.15
CA ALA A 95 2.88 9.47 2.72
C ALA A 95 2.83 9.33 1.18
N LEU A 96 2.86 10.44 0.45
CA LEU A 96 2.95 10.45 -1.01
C LEU A 96 4.27 9.85 -1.50
N LEU A 97 5.38 10.08 -0.80
CA LEU A 97 6.66 9.46 -1.18
C LEU A 97 6.60 7.93 -1.04
N GLY A 98 6.07 7.43 0.08
CA GLY A 98 5.87 5.99 0.27
C GLY A 98 5.00 5.41 -0.84
N SER A 99 3.84 6.03 -1.11
CA SER A 99 2.96 5.65 -2.22
C SER A 99 3.66 5.67 -3.57
N LEU A 100 4.42 6.73 -3.88
CA LEU A 100 5.12 6.87 -5.16
C LEU A 100 6.03 5.67 -5.43
N PHE A 101 6.80 5.24 -4.42
CA PHE A 101 7.68 4.09 -4.55
C PHE A 101 6.93 2.77 -4.60
N GLY A 102 6.03 2.52 -3.65
CA GLY A 102 5.28 1.27 -3.60
C GLY A 102 4.54 1.02 -4.91
N TYR A 103 3.86 2.03 -5.46
CA TYR A 103 3.17 1.90 -6.74
C TYR A 103 4.10 1.80 -7.96
N THR A 104 5.22 2.54 -7.97
CA THR A 104 6.18 2.44 -9.08
C THR A 104 6.82 1.04 -9.13
N LEU A 105 7.18 0.49 -7.97
CA LEU A 105 7.73 -0.86 -7.84
C LEU A 105 6.69 -1.93 -8.17
N ALA A 106 5.46 -1.80 -7.67
CA ALA A 106 4.37 -2.70 -8.02
C ALA A 106 4.07 -2.69 -9.54
N GLY A 107 4.05 -1.51 -10.17
CA GLY A 107 3.89 -1.39 -11.62
C GLY A 107 5.04 -2.03 -12.41
N ALA A 108 6.27 -1.88 -11.94
CA ALA A 108 7.43 -2.54 -12.51
C ALA A 108 7.35 -4.07 -12.35
N ALA A 109 6.96 -4.57 -11.17
CA ALA A 109 6.78 -6.00 -10.89
C ALA A 109 5.79 -6.64 -11.87
N ILE A 110 4.61 -6.02 -12.10
CA ILE A 110 3.61 -6.50 -13.07
C ILE A 110 4.20 -6.69 -14.47
N THR A 111 5.07 -5.77 -14.90
CA THR A 111 5.72 -5.84 -16.23
C THR A 111 6.56 -7.10 -16.36
N PHE A 112 7.25 -7.48 -15.28
CA PHE A 112 8.09 -8.66 -15.21
C PHE A 112 7.32 -9.93 -14.84
N ASP A 113 6.11 -9.86 -14.30
CA ASP A 113 5.29 -11.04 -13.98
C ASP A 113 4.65 -11.65 -15.24
N LEU A 114 4.43 -10.84 -16.29
CA LEU A 114 3.78 -11.28 -17.52
C LEU A 114 4.61 -12.29 -18.31
N GLY A 115 4.05 -13.47 -18.61
CA GLY A 115 4.75 -14.53 -19.32
C GLY A 115 5.35 -14.08 -20.67
N ARG A 116 4.64 -13.19 -21.37
CA ARG A 116 5.11 -12.52 -22.60
C ARG A 116 5.36 -11.04 -22.34
N TRP A 117 6.31 -10.74 -21.48
CA TRP A 117 6.65 -9.38 -21.03
C TRP A 117 6.94 -8.40 -22.19
N TRP A 118 7.45 -8.88 -23.33
CA TRP A 118 7.67 -8.05 -24.53
C TRP A 118 6.38 -7.49 -25.15
N ASN A 119 5.21 -8.07 -24.85
CA ASN A 119 3.91 -7.58 -25.31
C ASN A 119 3.28 -6.56 -24.37
N PHE A 120 3.96 -6.17 -23.28
CA PHE A 120 3.41 -5.24 -22.29
C PHE A 120 2.97 -3.91 -22.89
N TRP A 121 3.64 -3.43 -23.94
CA TRP A 121 3.29 -2.18 -24.63
C TRP A 121 1.87 -2.18 -25.23
N HIS A 122 1.26 -3.35 -25.48
CA HIS A 122 -0.13 -3.44 -25.96
C HIS A 122 -1.12 -2.78 -25.00
N ILE A 123 -0.84 -2.77 -23.69
CA ILE A 123 -1.68 -2.12 -22.67
C ILE A 123 -1.75 -0.60 -22.89
N PHE A 124 -0.76 -0.01 -23.56
CA PHE A 124 -0.70 1.44 -23.83
C PHE A 124 -1.15 1.80 -25.24
N TRP A 125 -1.37 0.82 -26.12
CA TRP A 125 -1.78 1.05 -27.49
C TRP A 125 -3.29 0.92 -27.69
N PRO A 126 -4.02 1.98 -28.09
CA PRO A 126 -5.47 1.97 -28.19
C PRO A 126 -6.06 0.84 -29.04
N GLY A 127 -5.34 0.37 -30.05
CA GLY A 127 -5.79 -0.74 -30.92
C GLY A 127 -5.92 -2.10 -30.21
N TYR A 128 -5.32 -2.28 -29.03
CA TYR A 128 -5.37 -3.54 -28.26
C TYR A 128 -6.23 -3.42 -26.99
N PHE A 129 -6.90 -2.29 -26.77
CA PHE A 129 -7.67 -2.07 -25.55
C PHE A 129 -8.90 -2.98 -25.49
N ASN A 130 -9.01 -3.76 -24.41
CA ASN A 130 -10.22 -4.49 -24.07
C ASN A 130 -10.87 -3.85 -22.84
N VAL A 131 -11.81 -2.94 -23.07
CA VAL A 131 -12.51 -2.18 -22.02
C VAL A 131 -13.45 -3.02 -21.16
N ASN A 132 -13.74 -4.27 -21.56
CA ASN A 132 -14.53 -5.21 -20.74
C ASN A 132 -13.64 -5.99 -19.76
N SER A 133 -12.32 -5.86 -19.86
CA SER A 133 -11.38 -6.57 -18.99
C SER A 133 -11.09 -5.77 -17.73
N VAL A 134 -11.36 -6.38 -16.57
CA VAL A 134 -10.99 -5.81 -15.26
C VAL A 134 -9.47 -5.63 -15.16
N MET A 135 -8.68 -6.52 -15.77
CA MET A 135 -7.22 -6.39 -15.81
C MET A 135 -6.75 -5.19 -16.62
N PHE A 136 -7.47 -4.82 -17.68
CA PHE A 136 -7.16 -3.60 -18.44
C PHE A 136 -7.43 -2.36 -17.60
N GLU A 137 -8.58 -2.30 -16.91
CA GLU A 137 -8.90 -1.19 -16.01
C GLU A 137 -7.84 -1.03 -14.90
N VAL A 138 -7.45 -2.12 -14.25
CA VAL A 138 -6.40 -2.11 -13.22
C VAL A 138 -5.08 -1.58 -13.78
N ALA A 139 -4.62 -2.11 -14.92
CA ALA A 139 -3.35 -1.71 -15.51
C ALA A 139 -3.36 -0.23 -15.96
N ALA A 140 -4.45 0.24 -16.58
CA ALA A 140 -4.60 1.62 -17.01
C ALA A 140 -4.65 2.57 -15.81
N CYS A 141 -5.45 2.26 -14.79
CA CYS A 141 -5.60 3.10 -13.60
C CYS A 141 -4.31 3.19 -12.78
N ILE A 142 -3.61 2.07 -12.55
CA ILE A 142 -2.31 2.08 -11.86
C ILE A 142 -1.28 2.89 -12.65
N THR A 143 -1.20 2.71 -13.98
CA THR A 143 -0.24 3.47 -14.81
C THR A 143 -0.52 4.97 -14.76
N LEU A 144 -1.77 5.37 -14.97
CA LEU A 144 -2.17 6.77 -14.88
C LEU A 144 -1.91 7.33 -13.48
N TYR A 145 -2.17 6.55 -12.44
CA TYR A 145 -1.92 6.97 -11.07
C TYR A 145 -0.43 7.18 -10.77
N ILE A 146 0.45 6.30 -11.24
CA ILE A 146 1.91 6.48 -11.15
C ILE A 146 2.32 7.80 -11.81
N ILE A 147 1.83 8.08 -13.02
CA ILE A 147 2.11 9.35 -13.72
C ILE A 147 1.62 10.55 -12.89
N VAL A 148 0.39 10.48 -12.38
CA VAL A 148 -0.20 11.54 -11.54
C VAL A 148 0.63 11.77 -10.28
N MET A 149 1.06 10.71 -9.58
CA MET A 149 1.90 10.83 -8.39
C MET A 149 3.27 11.45 -8.70
N TRP A 150 3.92 11.07 -9.81
CA TRP A 150 5.18 11.69 -10.22
C TRP A 150 5.00 13.19 -10.51
N ILE A 151 3.87 13.58 -11.10
CA ILE A 151 3.53 15.00 -11.30
C ILE A 151 3.27 15.69 -9.97
N GLU A 152 2.51 15.08 -9.06
CA GLU A 152 2.20 15.62 -7.73
C GLU A 152 3.47 15.81 -6.89
N PHE A 153 4.43 14.90 -7.01
CA PHE A 153 5.70 14.95 -6.28
C PHE A 153 6.75 15.86 -6.95
N SER A 154 6.58 16.19 -8.24
CA SER A 154 7.54 17.00 -8.99
C SER A 154 7.89 18.40 -8.42
N PRO A 155 7.01 19.12 -7.69
CA PRO A 155 7.40 20.38 -7.03
C PRO A 155 8.59 20.23 -6.07
N VAL A 156 8.76 19.06 -5.44
CA VAL A 156 9.89 18.76 -4.54
C VAL A 156 11.21 18.77 -5.31
N PHE A 157 11.23 18.20 -6.52
CA PHE A 157 12.40 18.23 -7.39
C PHE A 157 12.66 19.63 -7.95
N LEU A 158 11.61 20.34 -8.37
CA LEU A 158 11.72 21.71 -8.88
C LEU A 158 12.23 22.69 -7.83
N GLU A 159 11.81 22.53 -6.57
CA GLU A 159 12.30 23.33 -5.44
C GLU A 159 13.81 23.13 -5.22
N ARG A 160 14.29 21.88 -5.31
CA ARG A 160 15.72 21.57 -5.22
C ARG A 160 16.53 22.11 -6.39
N LEU A 161 15.99 22.08 -7.60
CA LEU A 161 16.64 22.58 -8.82
C LEU A 161 16.57 24.11 -8.97
N GLY A 162 15.84 24.80 -8.09
CA GLY A 162 15.69 26.25 -8.12
C GLY A 162 14.74 26.78 -9.21
N LEU A 163 13.96 25.91 -9.86
CA LEU A 163 13.10 26.24 -11.01
C LEU A 163 11.75 26.83 -10.56
N ARG A 164 11.77 28.07 -10.06
CA ARG A 164 10.60 28.75 -9.46
C ARG A 164 9.43 28.98 -10.42
N ASP A 165 9.71 29.28 -11.69
CA ASP A 165 8.65 29.56 -12.68
C ASP A 165 7.90 28.31 -13.12
N ALA A 166 8.63 27.21 -13.33
CA ALA A 166 8.05 25.91 -13.63
C ALA A 166 7.16 25.43 -12.49
N ARG A 167 7.63 25.58 -11.24
CA ARG A 167 6.85 25.27 -10.04
C ARG A 167 5.56 26.08 -9.97
N ARG A 168 5.62 27.39 -10.19
CA ARG A 168 4.43 28.26 -10.13
C ARG A 168 3.40 27.89 -11.21
N LYS A 169 3.85 27.52 -12.41
CA LYS A 169 2.94 27.05 -13.48
C LYS A 169 2.28 25.73 -13.08
N LEU A 170 3.06 24.79 -12.54
CA LEU A 170 2.56 23.49 -12.12
C LEU A 170 1.58 23.58 -10.94
N GLU A 171 1.86 24.40 -9.93
CA GLU A 171 0.99 24.61 -8.77
C GLU A 171 -0.42 25.09 -9.16
N LYS A 172 -0.56 25.81 -10.29
CA LYS A 172 -1.87 26.21 -10.81
C LYS A 172 -2.73 25.04 -11.31
N PHE A 173 -2.10 23.98 -11.82
CA PHE A 173 -2.79 22.81 -12.36
C PHE A 173 -2.80 21.61 -11.40
N LEU A 174 -2.03 21.68 -10.31
CA LEU A 174 -1.86 20.58 -9.36
C LEU A 174 -3.19 20.10 -8.76
N PHE A 175 -4.19 20.96 -8.62
CA PHE A 175 -5.50 20.57 -8.09
C PHE A 175 -6.19 19.49 -8.94
N ILE A 176 -5.99 19.50 -10.28
CA ILE A 176 -6.54 18.49 -11.19
C ILE A 176 -5.87 17.14 -10.91
N PHE A 177 -4.54 17.16 -10.75
CA PHE A 177 -3.76 15.97 -10.44
C PHE A 177 -4.08 15.41 -9.06
N ILE A 178 -4.31 16.27 -8.06
CA ILE A 178 -4.75 15.84 -6.72
C ILE A 178 -6.13 15.17 -6.81
N ALA A 179 -7.07 15.73 -7.58
CA ALA A 179 -8.39 15.12 -7.77
C ALA A 179 -8.28 13.75 -8.46
N LEU A 180 -7.47 13.65 -9.52
CA LEU A 180 -7.18 12.37 -10.18
C LEU A 180 -6.45 11.38 -9.25
N GLY A 181 -5.56 11.88 -8.40
CA GLY A 181 -4.84 11.12 -7.39
C GLY A 181 -5.74 10.60 -6.26
N VAL A 182 -6.96 11.12 -6.11
CA VAL A 182 -7.99 10.55 -5.25
C VAL A 182 -8.82 9.51 -6.00
N VAL A 183 -9.23 9.80 -7.24
CA VAL A 183 -10.15 8.93 -7.99
C VAL A 183 -9.47 7.65 -8.50
N LEU A 184 -8.27 7.76 -9.08
CA LEU A 184 -7.61 6.60 -9.72
C LEU A 184 -7.27 5.48 -8.73
N PRO A 185 -6.78 5.75 -7.50
CA PRO A 185 -6.60 4.74 -6.46
C PRO A 185 -7.89 4.02 -6.08
N MET A 186 -8.99 4.78 -5.97
CA MET A 186 -10.29 4.20 -5.64
C MET A 186 -10.75 3.24 -6.73
N MET A 187 -10.61 3.64 -7.99
CA MET A 187 -10.97 2.80 -9.13
C MET A 187 -10.17 1.50 -9.14
N HIS A 188 -8.83 1.57 -9.15
CA HIS A 188 -8.06 0.33 -9.30
C HIS A 188 -8.15 -0.58 -8.06
N GLN A 189 -8.25 -0.05 -6.83
CA GLN A 189 -8.43 -0.88 -5.63
C GLN A 189 -9.81 -1.57 -5.66
N ALA A 190 -10.84 -0.88 -6.15
CA ALA A 190 -12.14 -1.48 -6.37
C ALA A 190 -12.08 -2.58 -7.47
N SER A 191 -11.41 -2.31 -8.59
CA SER A 191 -11.23 -3.28 -9.68
C SER A 191 -10.41 -4.50 -9.28
N LEU A 192 -9.41 -4.34 -8.41
CA LEU A 192 -8.69 -5.48 -7.79
C LEU A 192 -9.65 -6.38 -6.99
N GLY A 193 -10.66 -5.81 -6.32
CA GLY A 193 -11.74 -6.56 -5.69
C GLY A 193 -12.66 -7.24 -6.72
N THR A 194 -12.99 -6.57 -7.82
CA THR A 194 -13.76 -7.16 -8.94
C THR A 194 -13.09 -8.41 -9.50
N MET A 195 -11.76 -8.55 -9.43
CA MET A 195 -11.08 -9.78 -9.87
C MET A 195 -11.58 -11.02 -9.12
N LEU A 196 -11.81 -10.93 -7.81
CA LEU A 196 -12.39 -12.06 -7.07
C LEU A 196 -13.81 -12.38 -7.54
N VAL A 197 -14.61 -11.35 -7.85
CA VAL A 197 -15.95 -11.56 -8.42
C VAL A 197 -15.88 -12.39 -9.69
N VAL A 198 -14.96 -12.05 -10.59
CA VAL A 198 -14.75 -12.76 -11.87
C VAL A 198 -14.25 -14.19 -11.67
N MET A 199 -13.47 -14.46 -10.62
CA MET A 199 -13.00 -15.82 -10.27
C MET A 199 -14.12 -16.77 -9.84
N GLY A 200 -15.33 -16.26 -9.57
CA GLY A 200 -16.52 -17.09 -9.47
C GLY A 200 -16.43 -18.15 -8.37
N GLY A 201 -16.81 -19.38 -8.71
CA GLY A 201 -16.85 -20.52 -7.79
C GLY A 201 -15.49 -21.02 -7.31
N GLN A 202 -14.39 -20.49 -7.83
CA GLN A 202 -13.04 -20.84 -7.35
C GLN A 202 -12.71 -20.19 -6.01
N VAL A 203 -13.41 -19.11 -5.65
CA VAL A 203 -13.22 -18.40 -4.38
C VAL A 203 -14.23 -18.92 -3.36
N ASN A 204 -13.75 -19.21 -2.15
CA ASN A 204 -14.60 -19.67 -1.06
C ASN A 204 -15.76 -18.68 -0.78
N PRO A 205 -16.98 -19.15 -0.49
CA PRO A 205 -18.15 -18.29 -0.28
C PRO A 205 -18.00 -17.22 0.79
N LEU A 206 -17.11 -17.39 1.77
CA LEU A 206 -16.79 -16.34 2.74
C LEU A 206 -16.20 -15.09 2.07
N TRP A 207 -15.38 -15.23 1.03
CA TRP A 207 -14.84 -14.09 0.26
C TRP A 207 -15.58 -13.88 -1.06
N GLN A 208 -16.31 -14.85 -1.59
CA GLN A 208 -16.98 -14.64 -2.87
C GLN A 208 -18.29 -13.83 -2.76
N THR A 209 -18.26 -12.56 -3.16
CA THR A 209 -19.42 -11.65 -3.13
C THR A 209 -19.36 -10.58 -4.22
N PRO A 210 -20.50 -10.16 -4.83
CA PRO A 210 -20.52 -9.08 -5.81
C PRO A 210 -20.09 -7.72 -5.24
N ILE A 211 -20.13 -7.51 -3.92
CA ILE A 211 -19.70 -6.25 -3.30
C ILE A 211 -18.20 -6.19 -2.99
N GLN A 212 -17.40 -7.15 -3.49
CA GLN A 212 -15.95 -7.14 -3.31
C GLN A 212 -15.25 -5.82 -3.68
N PRO A 213 -15.68 -5.07 -4.71
CA PRO A 213 -15.07 -3.79 -5.02
C PRO A 213 -15.13 -2.80 -3.85
N LEU A 214 -16.25 -2.79 -3.11
CA LEU A 214 -16.41 -1.95 -1.92
C LEU A 214 -15.56 -2.47 -0.75
N ILE A 215 -15.53 -3.78 -0.51
CA ILE A 215 -14.73 -4.41 0.55
C ILE A 215 -13.24 -4.10 0.33
N TYR A 216 -12.74 -4.28 -0.89
CA TYR A 216 -11.34 -4.02 -1.23
C TYR A 216 -10.99 -2.53 -1.11
N LEU A 217 -11.86 -1.63 -1.58
CA LEU A 217 -11.69 -0.20 -1.43
C LEU A 217 -11.60 0.23 0.04
N LEU A 218 -12.56 -0.19 0.87
CA LEU A 218 -12.54 0.11 2.30
C LEU A 218 -11.29 -0.48 2.96
N SER A 219 -10.90 -1.70 2.61
CA SER A 219 -9.69 -2.33 3.12
C SER A 219 -8.42 -1.57 2.75
N ALA A 220 -8.32 -1.04 1.53
CA ALA A 220 -7.16 -0.29 1.07
C ALA A 220 -7.01 1.04 1.83
N ILE A 221 -8.12 1.72 2.10
CA ILE A 221 -8.12 2.94 2.92
C ILE A 221 -7.68 2.63 4.35
N MET A 222 -8.20 1.54 4.94
CA MET A 222 -7.76 1.10 6.28
C MET A 222 -6.27 0.76 6.30
N LEU A 223 -5.78 0.01 5.30
CA LEU A 223 -4.37 -0.35 5.18
C LEU A 223 -3.49 0.88 5.07
N GLY A 224 -3.88 1.87 4.26
CA GLY A 224 -3.17 3.13 4.13
C GLY A 224 -2.98 3.83 5.47
N TYR A 225 -4.04 3.95 6.28
CA TYR A 225 -3.92 4.50 7.64
C TYR A 225 -3.06 3.62 8.57
N GLY A 226 -3.17 2.30 8.46
CA GLY A 226 -2.35 1.35 9.23
C GLY A 226 -0.86 1.53 8.95
N VAL A 227 -0.49 1.65 7.67
CA VAL A 227 0.89 1.91 7.22
C VAL A 227 1.37 3.25 7.77
N ILE A 228 0.57 4.31 7.72
CA ILE A 228 0.98 5.62 8.25
C ILE A 228 1.22 5.59 9.76
N LEU A 229 0.37 4.88 10.52
CA LEU A 229 0.60 4.68 11.96
C LEU A 229 1.91 3.94 12.20
N PHE A 230 2.13 2.85 11.47
CA PHE A 230 3.35 2.05 11.56
C PHE A 230 4.60 2.86 11.21
N GLU A 231 4.64 3.48 10.03
CA GLU A 231 5.77 4.28 9.55
C GLU A 231 6.06 5.47 10.45
N SER A 232 5.03 6.17 10.94
CA SER A 232 5.22 7.32 11.85
C SER A 232 5.89 6.88 13.15
N CYS A 233 5.50 5.73 13.71
CA CYS A 233 6.12 5.18 14.90
C CYS A 233 7.55 4.68 14.65
N VAL A 234 7.79 3.97 13.53
CA VAL A 234 9.13 3.48 13.15
C VAL A 234 10.08 4.64 12.87
N ALA A 235 9.65 5.65 12.11
CA ALA A 235 10.44 6.82 11.80
C ALA A 235 10.79 7.60 13.07
N ALA A 236 9.83 7.82 13.96
CA ALA A 236 10.09 8.48 15.23
C ALA A 236 11.11 7.71 16.09
N SER A 237 10.98 6.39 16.17
CA SER A 237 11.96 5.55 16.89
C SER A 237 13.34 5.56 16.23
N ALA A 238 13.42 5.44 14.90
CA ALA A 238 14.68 5.37 14.15
C ALA A 238 15.43 6.70 14.15
N TYR A 239 14.71 7.81 14.08
CA TYR A 239 15.29 9.16 14.08
C TYR A 239 15.31 9.81 15.47
N ARG A 240 14.92 9.09 16.53
CA ARG A 240 14.80 9.59 17.92
C ARG A 240 13.98 10.89 18.03
N ARG A 241 12.86 10.95 17.30
CA ARG A 241 11.95 12.10 17.28
C ARG A 241 10.73 11.84 18.17
N GLU A 242 10.10 12.91 18.63
CA GLU A 242 8.80 12.79 19.29
C GLU A 242 7.74 12.36 18.27
N ILE A 243 6.90 11.40 18.67
CA ILE A 243 5.76 10.98 17.86
C ILE A 243 4.72 12.10 17.94
N GLU A 244 4.30 12.63 16.79
CA GLU A 244 3.24 13.65 16.71
C GLU A 244 1.87 13.02 16.99
N VAL A 245 1.66 12.53 18.22
CA VAL A 245 0.42 11.89 18.68
C VAL A 245 -0.79 12.81 18.48
N SER A 246 -0.57 14.13 18.49
CA SER A 246 -1.58 15.15 18.19
C SER A 246 -2.15 15.05 16.77
N LEU A 247 -1.36 14.60 15.79
CA LEU A 247 -1.79 14.32 14.42
C LEU A 247 -2.31 12.88 14.25
N LEU A 248 -1.71 11.90 14.95
CA LEU A 248 -2.10 10.50 14.81
C LEU A 248 -3.44 10.17 15.48
N ASN A 249 -3.79 10.82 16.60
CA ASN A 249 -4.99 10.47 17.37
C ASN A 249 -6.31 10.76 16.61
N PRO A 250 -6.52 11.95 16.00
CA PRO A 250 -7.73 12.17 15.23
C PRO A 250 -7.74 11.43 13.88
N MET A 251 -6.58 11.15 13.27
CA MET A 251 -6.49 10.23 12.12
C MET A 251 -6.93 8.81 12.51
N ALA A 252 -6.42 8.27 13.62
CA ALA A 252 -6.79 6.97 14.14
C ALA A 252 -8.30 6.87 14.44
N ARG A 253 -8.94 7.96 14.88
CA ARG A 253 -10.40 7.99 15.04
C ARG A 253 -11.14 7.81 13.71
N VAL A 254 -10.70 8.46 12.64
CA VAL A 254 -11.29 8.29 11.30
C VAL A 254 -11.07 6.86 10.80
N MET A 255 -9.86 6.33 10.97
CA MET A 255 -9.54 4.94 10.65
C MET A 255 -10.48 3.96 11.36
N LEU A 256 -10.72 4.14 12.67
CA LEU A 256 -11.67 3.31 13.43
C LEU A 256 -13.11 3.40 12.90
N GLY A 257 -13.54 4.58 12.44
CA GLY A 257 -14.86 4.76 11.83
C GLY A 257 -15.01 3.98 10.52
N ILE A 258 -13.99 4.04 9.66
CA ILE A 258 -13.95 3.29 8.39
C ILE A 258 -13.87 1.78 8.65
N MET A 259 -13.13 1.38 9.68
CA MET A 259 -13.03 -0.01 10.11
C MET A 259 -14.35 -0.56 10.65
N ALA A 260 -15.10 0.24 11.40
CA ALA A 260 -16.44 -0.13 11.84
C ALA A 260 -17.37 -0.32 10.63
N LEU A 261 -17.33 0.61 9.67
CA LEU A 261 -18.08 0.49 8.42
C LEU A 261 -17.71 -0.77 7.65
N PHE A 262 -16.41 -1.07 7.50
CA PHE A 262 -15.93 -2.28 6.84
C PHE A 262 -16.49 -3.54 7.51
N LEU A 263 -16.39 -3.66 8.84
CA LEU A 263 -16.90 -4.83 9.57
C LEU A 263 -18.42 -4.96 9.40
N VAL A 264 -19.17 -3.86 9.51
CA VAL A 264 -20.62 -3.87 9.30
C VAL A 264 -20.97 -4.34 7.89
N VAL A 265 -20.33 -3.78 6.86
CA VAL A 265 -20.54 -4.19 5.46
C VAL A 265 -20.20 -5.66 5.27
N ARG A 266 -19.05 -6.09 5.80
CA ARG A 266 -18.52 -7.45 5.65
C ARG A 266 -19.43 -8.50 6.29
N PHE A 267 -19.84 -8.30 7.54
CA PHE A 267 -20.69 -9.24 8.25
C PHE A 267 -22.14 -9.19 7.77
N THR A 268 -22.66 -8.01 7.40
CA THR A 268 -24.01 -7.89 6.82
C THR A 268 -24.09 -8.67 5.51
N ASP A 269 -23.09 -8.56 4.63
CA ASP A 269 -23.00 -9.33 3.39
C ASP A 269 -23.02 -10.84 3.64
N LEU A 270 -22.24 -11.33 4.60
CA LEU A 270 -22.21 -12.76 4.96
C LEU A 270 -23.56 -13.27 5.49
N VAL A 271 -24.24 -12.47 6.32
CA VAL A 271 -25.56 -12.81 6.88
C VAL A 271 -26.63 -12.80 5.79
N VAL A 272 -26.69 -11.76 4.95
CA VAL A 272 -27.67 -11.63 3.87
C VAL A 272 -27.51 -12.75 2.84
N ARG A 273 -26.26 -13.15 2.53
CA ARG A 273 -25.98 -14.29 1.65
C ARG A 273 -26.18 -15.65 2.33
N GLY A 274 -26.42 -15.70 3.64
CA GLY A 274 -26.65 -16.93 4.40
C GLY A 274 -25.41 -17.83 4.53
N VAL A 275 -24.21 -17.33 4.22
CA VAL A 275 -22.97 -18.13 4.21
C VAL A 275 -22.18 -18.08 5.52
N ILE A 276 -22.62 -17.27 6.49
CA ILE A 276 -21.90 -17.06 7.76
C ILE A 276 -21.65 -18.37 8.52
N GLY A 277 -22.48 -19.40 8.34
CA GLY A 277 -22.26 -20.72 8.93
C GLY A 277 -20.92 -21.35 8.54
N GLN A 278 -20.40 -21.04 7.34
CA GLN A 278 -19.09 -21.54 6.88
C GLN A 278 -17.92 -21.00 7.71
N ALA A 279 -18.08 -19.83 8.34
CA ALA A 279 -17.06 -19.27 9.22
C ALA A 279 -16.89 -20.08 10.52
N PHE A 280 -17.86 -20.93 10.86
CA PHE A 280 -17.81 -21.78 12.05
C PHE A 280 -17.48 -23.25 11.73
N ALA A 281 -17.19 -23.56 10.47
CA ALA A 281 -16.73 -24.89 10.09
C ALA A 281 -15.33 -25.16 10.68
N PRO A 282 -15.01 -26.41 11.07
CA PRO A 282 -13.69 -26.77 11.60
C PRO A 282 -12.65 -26.91 10.47
N THR A 283 -12.42 -25.84 9.71
CA THR A 283 -11.47 -25.80 8.60
C THR A 283 -10.42 -24.72 8.81
N TYR A 284 -9.23 -24.88 8.22
CA TYR A 284 -8.19 -23.85 8.27
C TYR A 284 -8.62 -22.56 7.57
N VAL A 285 -9.45 -22.66 6.53
CA VAL A 285 -10.04 -21.51 5.82
C VAL A 285 -10.94 -20.68 6.75
N ALA A 286 -11.78 -21.34 7.54
CA ALA A 286 -12.61 -20.65 8.54
C ALA A 286 -11.74 -20.00 9.65
N LEU A 287 -10.65 -20.65 10.05
CA LEU A 287 -9.70 -20.07 11.01
C LEU A 287 -9.04 -18.79 10.47
N THR A 288 -8.57 -18.77 9.21
CA THR A 288 -7.94 -17.56 8.65
C THR A 288 -8.93 -16.41 8.49
N PHE A 289 -10.21 -16.70 8.23
CA PHE A 289 -11.29 -15.70 8.30
C PHE A 289 -11.40 -15.05 9.69
N TRP A 290 -11.35 -15.85 10.76
CA TRP A 290 -11.40 -15.30 12.11
C TRP A 290 -10.12 -14.56 12.49
N VAL A 291 -8.94 -15.04 12.09
CA VAL A 291 -7.68 -14.33 12.32
C VAL A 291 -7.69 -12.96 11.64
N GLU A 292 -8.15 -12.89 10.39
CA GLU A 292 -8.34 -11.64 9.62
C GLU A 292 -9.20 -10.62 10.38
N ASN A 293 -10.37 -11.05 10.86
CA ASN A 293 -11.32 -10.18 11.57
C ASN A 293 -10.90 -9.87 13.01
N ALA A 294 -10.28 -10.83 13.70
CA ALA A 294 -9.76 -10.66 15.06
C ALA A 294 -8.67 -9.59 15.11
N CYS A 295 -7.88 -9.44 14.04
CA CYS A 295 -6.92 -8.33 13.94
C CYS A 295 -7.62 -6.95 13.97
N LEU A 296 -8.75 -6.79 13.26
CA LEU A 296 -9.53 -5.53 13.30
C LEU A 296 -10.19 -5.32 14.66
N LEU A 297 -10.75 -6.38 15.25
CA LEU A 297 -11.31 -6.32 16.61
C LEU A 297 -10.24 -5.95 17.64
N GLY A 298 -9.04 -6.55 17.53
CA GLY A 298 -7.88 -6.22 18.35
C GLY A 298 -7.48 -4.75 18.23
N THR A 299 -7.54 -4.17 17.03
CA THR A 299 -7.32 -2.73 16.82
C THR A 299 -8.31 -1.88 17.62
N PHE A 300 -9.61 -2.23 17.64
CA PHE A 300 -10.58 -1.52 18.49
C PHE A 300 -10.23 -1.60 19.97
N LEU A 301 -9.75 -2.75 20.45
CA LEU A 301 -9.32 -2.91 21.85
C LEU A 301 -8.05 -2.11 22.16
N LEU A 302 -7.11 -2.04 21.21
CA LEU A 302 -5.84 -1.34 21.39
C LEU A 302 -5.99 0.18 21.42
N ILE A 303 -6.86 0.75 20.57
CA ILE A 303 -6.92 2.20 20.34
C ILE A 303 -8.33 2.79 20.34
N GLY A 304 -9.34 2.07 20.83
CA GLY A 304 -10.74 2.51 20.87
C GLY A 304 -10.98 3.75 21.75
N THR A 305 -10.24 3.87 22.86
CA THR A 305 -10.37 5.01 23.78
C THR A 305 -9.39 6.15 23.46
N THR A 306 -9.74 7.37 23.88
CA THR A 306 -8.87 8.55 23.73
C THR A 306 -7.56 8.41 24.47
N GLU A 307 -7.58 7.78 25.65
CA GLU A 307 -6.42 7.50 26.48
C GLU A 307 -5.49 6.48 25.83
N ALA A 308 -6.04 5.39 25.30
CA ALA A 308 -5.25 4.36 24.63
C ALA A 308 -4.51 4.90 23.40
N ARG A 309 -5.13 5.83 22.65
CA ARG A 309 -4.50 6.53 21.52
C ARG A 309 -3.39 7.50 21.89
N ARG A 310 -3.21 7.82 23.17
CA ARG A 310 -2.06 8.62 23.63
C ARG A 310 -0.80 7.79 23.77
N ASN A 311 -0.91 6.46 23.84
CA ASN A 311 0.22 5.55 23.97
C ASN A 311 0.76 5.17 22.57
N PRO A 312 1.99 5.56 22.20
CA PRO A 312 2.53 5.27 20.89
C PRO A 312 2.75 3.78 20.60
N ALA A 313 3.03 2.95 21.63
CA ALA A 313 3.18 1.51 21.45
C ALA A 313 1.84 0.87 21.04
N ARG A 314 0.71 1.36 21.58
CA ARG A 314 -0.62 0.89 21.18
C ARG A 314 -0.98 1.32 19.76
N LEU A 315 -0.60 2.54 19.36
CA LEU A 315 -0.76 3.01 17.98
C LEU A 315 0.05 2.17 16.99
N PHE A 316 1.29 1.80 17.35
CA PHE A 316 2.13 0.94 16.54
C PHE A 316 1.54 -0.47 16.38
N LEU A 317 1.12 -1.11 17.48
CA LEU A 317 0.47 -2.42 17.44
C LEU A 317 -0.85 -2.39 16.67
N ALA A 318 -1.62 -1.30 16.79
CA ALA A 318 -2.84 -1.09 16.01
C ALA A 318 -2.54 -0.98 14.51
N GLY A 319 -1.48 -0.27 14.11
CA GLY A 319 -1.02 -0.22 12.72
C GLY A 319 -0.70 -1.61 12.17
N ILE A 320 0.07 -2.40 12.92
CA ILE A 320 0.41 -3.79 12.56
C ILE A 320 -0.86 -4.65 12.42
N ALA A 321 -1.78 -4.58 13.38
CA ALA A 321 -3.00 -5.38 13.36
C ALA A 321 -3.88 -5.04 12.14
N VAL A 322 -4.05 -3.76 11.80
CA VAL A 322 -4.79 -3.35 10.60
C VAL A 322 -4.09 -3.83 9.32
N MET A 323 -2.77 -3.66 9.24
CA MET A 323 -1.97 -4.16 8.10
C MET A 323 -2.13 -5.67 7.94
N LEU A 324 -1.98 -6.44 9.01
CA LEU A 324 -2.10 -7.89 9.00
C LEU A 324 -3.51 -8.33 8.55
N SER A 325 -4.56 -7.64 9.00
CA SER A 325 -5.92 -7.93 8.56
C SER A 325 -6.08 -7.77 7.04
N GLY A 326 -5.68 -6.63 6.47
CA GLY A 326 -5.87 -6.43 5.03
C GLY A 326 -4.91 -7.24 4.15
N ILE A 327 -3.74 -7.63 4.68
CA ILE A 327 -2.86 -8.63 4.07
C ILE A 327 -3.55 -10.00 4.03
N MET A 328 -4.10 -10.44 5.17
CA MET A 328 -4.83 -11.70 5.28
C MET A 328 -6.06 -11.71 4.36
N LEU A 329 -6.82 -10.61 4.26
CA LEU A 329 -7.94 -10.50 3.32
C LEU A 329 -7.54 -10.85 1.89
N ARG A 330 -6.38 -10.36 1.44
CA ARG A 330 -5.88 -10.58 0.08
C ARG A 330 -5.28 -11.98 -0.11
N LEU A 331 -4.54 -12.48 0.89
CA LEU A 331 -4.04 -13.86 0.86
C LEU A 331 -5.19 -14.87 0.90
N ASN A 332 -6.22 -14.61 1.71
CA ASN A 332 -7.42 -15.43 1.78
C ASN A 332 -8.14 -15.45 0.43
N GLY A 333 -8.39 -14.30 -0.18
CA GLY A 333 -9.09 -14.22 -1.45
C GLY A 333 -8.38 -14.93 -2.62
N PHE A 334 -7.06 -14.77 -2.74
CA PHE A 334 -6.31 -15.18 -3.93
C PHE A 334 -5.48 -16.46 -3.78
N LEU A 335 -5.22 -16.96 -2.56
CA LEU A 335 -4.37 -18.13 -2.34
C LEU A 335 -4.95 -19.14 -1.35
N ILE A 336 -5.35 -18.71 -0.14
CA ILE A 336 -5.71 -19.65 0.95
C ILE A 336 -7.12 -20.21 0.76
N ALA A 337 -8.06 -19.35 0.37
CA ALA A 337 -9.47 -19.69 0.16
C ALA A 337 -9.81 -19.73 -1.34
N PHE A 338 -8.80 -19.98 -2.18
CA PHE A 338 -8.92 -20.15 -3.62
C PHE A 338 -8.67 -21.63 -3.95
N ASP A 339 -9.63 -22.26 -4.62
CA ASP A 339 -9.60 -23.68 -4.99
C ASP A 339 -10.09 -23.86 -6.42
N THR A 340 -9.23 -24.39 -7.29
CA THR A 340 -9.55 -24.66 -8.70
C THR A 340 -9.99 -26.10 -8.96
N GLY A 341 -10.24 -26.88 -7.91
CA GLY A 341 -10.71 -28.26 -8.00
C GLY A 341 -9.57 -29.29 -7.99
N PRO A 342 -9.93 -30.58 -8.10
CA PRO A 342 -9.00 -31.68 -7.89
C PRO A 342 -7.89 -31.70 -8.96
N GLY A 343 -6.67 -32.04 -8.53
CA GLY A 343 -5.50 -32.19 -9.41
C GLY A 343 -4.59 -30.97 -9.49
N TRP A 344 -5.04 -29.82 -8.96
CA TRP A 344 -4.24 -28.59 -8.91
C TRP A 344 -3.85 -28.26 -7.48
N ASN A 345 -2.57 -28.00 -7.25
CA ASN A 345 -2.06 -27.52 -5.98
C ASN A 345 -1.01 -26.45 -6.23
N TYR A 346 -0.88 -25.51 -5.32
CA TYR A 346 0.14 -24.48 -5.37
C TYR A 346 0.80 -24.33 -4.00
N PHE A 347 2.14 -24.31 -4.01
CA PHE A 347 2.94 -23.91 -2.86
C PHE A 347 4.09 -23.04 -3.38
N PRO A 348 4.32 -21.85 -2.78
CA PRO A 348 5.27 -20.89 -3.30
C PRO A 348 6.69 -21.46 -3.38
N SER A 349 7.36 -21.21 -4.51
CA SER A 349 8.75 -21.54 -4.69
C SER A 349 9.66 -20.61 -3.86
N VAL A 350 10.88 -21.05 -3.57
CA VAL A 350 11.88 -20.18 -2.91
C VAL A 350 12.18 -18.92 -3.76
N PRO A 351 12.36 -19.00 -5.09
CA PRO A 351 12.53 -17.79 -5.90
C PRO A 351 11.35 -16.82 -5.83
N GLU A 352 10.10 -17.29 -5.79
CA GLU A 352 8.92 -16.42 -5.64
C GLU A 352 8.98 -15.62 -4.32
N LEU A 353 9.35 -16.29 -3.22
CA LEU A 353 9.52 -15.64 -1.91
C LEU A 353 10.68 -14.63 -1.92
N LEU A 354 11.81 -14.99 -2.52
CA LEU A 354 12.99 -14.11 -2.60
C LEU A 354 12.73 -12.85 -3.42
N VAL A 355 12.01 -12.97 -4.55
CA VAL A 355 11.60 -11.81 -5.37
C VAL A 355 10.70 -10.88 -4.56
N THR A 356 9.68 -11.44 -3.90
CA THR A 356 8.76 -10.67 -3.04
C THR A 356 9.53 -9.90 -1.95
N ILE A 357 10.41 -10.59 -1.22
CA ILE A 357 11.23 -9.99 -0.15
C ILE A 357 12.16 -8.91 -0.72
N GLY A 358 12.77 -9.15 -1.88
CA GLY A 358 13.68 -8.20 -2.48
C GLY A 358 13.00 -6.97 -3.08
N ILE A 359 11.74 -7.06 -3.51
CA ILE A 359 10.95 -5.89 -3.91
C ILE A 359 10.69 -4.98 -2.70
N PHE A 360 10.27 -5.53 -1.56
CA PHE A 360 10.19 -4.74 -0.32
C PHE A 360 11.55 -4.17 0.10
N ALA A 361 12.64 -4.92 -0.08
CA ALA A 361 13.98 -4.41 0.18
C ALA A 361 14.35 -3.25 -0.76
N ALA A 362 13.93 -3.29 -2.03
CA ALA A 362 14.07 -2.19 -2.98
C ALA A 362 13.28 -0.95 -2.55
N GLU A 363 12.07 -1.14 -2.02
CA GLU A 363 11.24 -0.05 -1.49
C GLU A 363 11.91 0.62 -0.28
N VAL A 364 12.34 -0.17 0.71
CA VAL A 364 13.05 0.32 1.90
C VAL A 364 14.34 1.05 1.50
N PHE A 365 15.11 0.50 0.56
CA PHE A 365 16.32 1.14 0.04
C PHE A 365 16.01 2.47 -0.66
N GLY A 366 14.99 2.51 -1.52
CA GLY A 366 14.54 3.72 -2.21
C GLY A 366 14.11 4.82 -1.24
N TYR A 367 13.35 4.44 -0.20
CA TYR A 367 12.95 5.35 0.87
C TYR A 367 14.15 5.93 1.63
N ILE A 368 15.12 5.08 2.03
CA ILE A 368 16.36 5.54 2.69
C ILE A 368 17.15 6.48 1.79
N TYR A 369 17.28 6.15 0.50
CA TYR A 369 18.01 6.98 -0.45
C TYR A 369 17.38 8.37 -0.60
N ILE A 370 16.07 8.44 -0.80
CA ILE A 370 15.39 9.72 -1.00
C ILE A 370 15.35 10.56 0.27
N THR A 371 15.02 9.99 1.42
CA THR A 371 14.96 10.75 2.69
C THR A 371 16.32 11.36 3.06
N ARG A 372 17.42 10.67 2.73
CA ARG A 372 18.77 11.20 2.93
C ARG A 372 19.17 12.24 1.90
N ARG A 373 18.75 12.08 0.64
CA ARG A 373 19.21 12.92 -0.45
C ARG A 373 18.31 14.13 -0.67
N PHE A 374 17.01 14.06 -0.44
CA PHE A 374 15.99 15.07 -0.77
C PHE A 374 15.28 15.62 0.48
N PRO A 375 14.80 16.87 0.43
CA PRO A 375 14.09 17.51 1.53
C PRO A 375 12.63 17.04 1.62
N VAL A 376 12.41 15.83 2.14
CA VAL A 376 11.07 15.22 2.22
C VAL A 376 10.47 15.33 3.63
N LEU A 377 11.27 15.15 4.67
CA LEU A 377 10.80 15.22 6.04
C LEU A 377 10.69 16.69 6.52
N PRO A 378 9.64 17.04 7.29
CA PRO A 378 9.56 18.34 7.96
C PRO A 378 10.80 18.59 8.82
N ARG A 379 11.27 19.85 8.82
CA ARG A 379 12.42 20.28 9.62
C ARG A 379 11.98 20.55 11.06
N GLU A 380 12.73 20.06 12.03
CA GLU A 380 12.57 20.48 13.43
C GLU A 380 12.88 21.98 13.57
N GLU A 381 12.04 22.68 14.32
CA GLU A 381 12.50 23.86 15.04
C GLU A 381 13.59 23.37 16.00
N THR A 382 14.84 23.64 15.66
CA THR A 382 15.94 23.49 16.61
C THR A 382 15.58 24.38 17.79
N TYR A 383 15.11 23.81 18.90
CA TYR A 383 15.14 24.53 20.16
C TYR A 383 16.59 24.93 20.36
N ALA A 384 16.87 26.22 20.17
CA ALA A 384 18.16 26.79 20.43
C ALA A 384 18.56 26.33 21.83
N GLN A 385 19.66 25.58 21.93
CA GLN A 385 20.30 25.37 23.22
C GLN A 385 20.49 26.76 23.83
N PRO A 386 19.97 27.05 25.03
CA PRO A 386 20.26 28.32 25.68
C PRO A 386 21.78 28.43 25.74
N ALA A 387 22.30 29.53 25.18
CA ALA A 387 23.71 29.83 25.22
C ALA A 387 24.18 29.64 26.67
N ARG A 388 25.13 28.72 26.89
CA ARG A 388 25.83 28.65 28.16
C ARG A 388 26.60 29.96 28.27
N SER A 389 26.07 30.89 29.07
CA SER A 389 26.75 32.08 29.55
C SER A 389 27.83 31.70 30.54
#